data_AF-A0A971GW89-F1
#
_entry.id   AF-A0A971GW89-F1
#
_cell.length_a   1.000
_cell.length_b   1.000
_cell.length_c   1.000
_cell.angle_alpha   90.00
_cell.angle_beta   90.00
_cell.angle_gamma   90.00
#
_symmetry.space_group_name_H-M   'P 1'
#
loop_
_entity.id
_entity.type
_entity.pdbx_description
1 polymer ?
#
loop_
_entity_poly.entity_id
_entity_poly.type
_entity_poly.pdbx_seq_one_letter_code
_entity_poly.pdbx_strand_id
1 'polypeptide(L)' 'MKIMVIGGGGREHALIRKIKENPDVEKIYALPGNGGIAA' A
#
# COMPACT_ATOMS: atom_id res chain seq x y z
N MET A 1 1.88 7.76 -10.70
CA MET A 1 3.07 7.09 -10.11
C MET A 1 2.70 5.69 -9.63
N LYS A 2 3.54 4.68 -9.93
CA LYS A 2 3.37 3.30 -9.45
C LYS A 2 4.34 3.04 -8.30
N ILE A 3 3.83 2.48 -7.20
CA ILE A 3 4.58 2.29 -5.95
C ILE A 3 4.55 0.82 -5.56
N MET A 4 5.66 0.30 -5.03
CA MET A 4 5.76 -1.05 -4.47
C MET A 4 6.16 -0.96 -3.00
N VAL A 5 5.36 -1.57 -2.13
CA VAL A 5 5.60 -1.66 -0.69
C VAL A 5 6.00 -3.09 -0.35
N ILE A 6 7.12 -3.26 0.35
CA ILE A 6 7.60 -4.57 0.81
C ILE A 6 7.21 -4.76 2.27
N GLY A 7 6.44 -5.81 2.52
CA GLY A 7 5.93 -6.17 3.84
C GLY A 7 4.41 -6.38 3.84
N GLY A 8 3.90 -6.85 4.98
CA GLY A 8 2.50 -7.21 5.18
C GLY A 8 2.06 -7.02 6.63
N GLY A 9 2.73 -6.15 7.39
CA GLY A 9 2.35 -5.82 8.75
C GLY A 9 1.36 -4.67 8.82
N GLY A 10 0.98 -4.30 10.05
CA GLY A 10 0.09 -3.15 10.29
C GLY A 10 0.72 -1.81 9.87
N ARG A 11 2.05 -1.69 9.96
CA ARG A 11 2.79 -0.49 9.52
C ARG A 11 2.64 -0.26 8.02
N GLU A 12 2.85 -1.29 7.21
CA GLU A 12 2.73 -1.19 5.75
C GLU A 12 1.29 -0.88 5.35
N HIS A 13 0.31 -1.48 6.02
CA HIS A 13 -1.10 -1.13 5.82
C HIS A 13 -1.37 0.35 6.10
N ALA A 14 -0.95 0.87 7.26
CA ALA A 14 -1.13 2.29 7.59
C ALA A 14 -0.45 3.23 6.56
N LEU A 15 0.76 2.89 6.14
CA LEU A 15 1.49 3.65 5.12
C LEU A 15 0.75 3.67 3.78
N ILE A 16 0.30 2.50 3.31
CA ILE A 16 -0.46 2.36 2.05
C ILE A 16 -1.74 3.19 2.12
N ARG A 17 -2.48 3.18 3.24
CA ARG A 17 -3.68 4.00 3.41
C ARG A 17 -3.39 5.48 3.21
N LYS A 18 -2.28 5.98 3.76
CA LYS A 18 -1.92 7.40 3.61
C LYS A 18 -1.44 7.73 2.20
N ILE A 19 -0.66 6.85 1.57
CA ILE A 19 -0.18 7.02 0.20
C ILE A 19 -1.35 7.05 -0.80
N LYS A 20 -2.42 6.26 -0.58
CA LYS A 20 -3.62 6.25 -1.43
C LYS A 20 -4.34 7.60 -1.52
N GLU A 21 -4.10 8.53 -0.59
CA GLU A 21 -4.73 9.86 -0.61
C GLU A 21 -4.08 10.82 -1.63
N ASN A 22 -2.90 10.50 -2.16
CA ASN A 22 -2.22 11.35 -3.13
C ASN A 22 -2.78 11.11 -4.55
N PRO A 23 -3.33 12.15 -5.23
CA PRO A 23 -3.94 12.01 -6.56
C PRO A 23 -2.94 11.62 -7.67
N ASP A 24 -1.63 11.84 -7.46
CA ASP A 24 -0.60 11.44 -8.43
C ASP A 24 -0.29 9.94 -8.36
N VAL A 25 -0.82 9.20 -7.39
CA VAL A 25 -0.62 7.76 -7.24
C VAL A 25 -1.59 7.01 -8.12
N GLU A 26 -1.05 6.27 -9.10
CA GLU A 26 -1.83 5.49 -10.05
C GLU A 26 -2.12 4.10 -9.51
N LYS A 27 -1.11 3.44 -8.91
CA LYS A 27 -1.24 2.08 -8.41
C LYS A 27 -0.21 1.78 -7.33
N ILE A 28 -0.66 1.06 -6.30
CA ILE A 28 0.20 0.55 -5.23
C ILE A 28 0.17 -0.97 -5.27
N TYR A 29 1.35 -1.57 -5.29
CA TYR A 29 1.56 -3.00 -5.12
C TYR A 29 2.12 -3.26 -3.72
N ALA A 30 1.71 -4.36 -3.09
CA ALA A 30 2.25 -4.79 -1.81
C ALA A 30 2.66 -6.26 -1.89
N LEU A 31 3.88 -6.59 -1.44
CA LEU A 31 4.41 -7.95 -1.45
C LEU A 31 5.07 -8.28 -0.09
N PRO A 32 4.65 -9.35 0.62
CA PRO A 32 3.53 -10.24 0.29
C PRO A 32 2.16 -9.58 0.52
N GLY A 33 2.08 -8.45 1.23
CA GLY A 33 0.81 -7.87 1.65
C GLY A 33 0.11 -8.68 2.75
N ASN A 34 -1.12 -8.30 3.07
CA ASN A 34 -2.01 -9.02 3.99
C ASN A 34 -3.48 -8.78 3.59
N GLY A 35 -4.42 -9.48 4.24
CA GLY A 35 -5.85 -9.36 3.93
C GLY A 35 -6.43 -7.94 4.11
N GLY A 36 -5.86 -7.13 5.01
CA GLY A 36 -6.27 -5.73 5.18
C GLY A 36 -5.73 -4.79 4.10
N ILE A 37 -4.57 -5.09 3.50
CA ILE A 37 -4.00 -4.33 2.38
C ILE A 37 -4.72 -4.66 1.07
N ALA A 38 -5.18 -5.90 0.93
CA ALA A 38 -5.91 -6.40 -0.24
C ALA A 38 -7.39 -5.98 -0.26
N ALA A 39 -7.94 -5.57 0.87
CA ALA A 39 -9.32 -5.10 1.02
C ALA A 39 -9.55 -3.66 0.50
#